data_AF-A0A532TFC4-F1
#
_entry.id   AF-A0A532TFC4-F1
#
_cell.length_a   1.000
_cell.length_b   1.000
_cell.length_c   1.000
_cell.angle_alpha   90.00
_cell.angle_beta   90.00
_cell.angle_gamma   90.00
#
_symmetry.space_group_name_H-M   'P 1'
#
loop_
_entity.id
_entity.type
_entity.pdbx_description
1 polymer ?
#
loop_
_entity_poly.entity_id
_entity_poly.type
_entity_poly.pdbx_seq_one_letter_code
_entity_poly.pdbx_strand_id
1 'polypeptide(L)'
;MGFNNNNLESFKNKKDLIDELYYYKSIILKKIKNGDYNSALEKVRSALVLIEEHKDSFNIEKELLDFYNINKKVRDDLVNHRMIYERRFNNLLKEKLSENNLENFSKLLAMLKNEVDQNLDKYNLQHISANITKYFKYIKKMYEILSCYRVLNYHNASDKIFDFVRDIKTENFPNLKMLISLTYQNLIRNRLYLCSKECDKLTLSDLSQKMAINQDQLIDFINLIQKQPKSPIQDYIPRTQEVVFKKSRY
;
A
#
# COMPACT_ATOMS: atom_id res chain seq x y z
N MET A 1 32.94 -8.36 2.58
CA MET A 1 34.07 -8.73 1.71
C MET A 1 34.49 -7.48 0.95
N GLY A 2 35.70 -7.00 1.22
CA GLY A 2 36.17 -5.70 0.76
C GLY A 2 36.46 -5.70 -0.74
N PHE A 3 35.98 -4.66 -1.43
CA PHE A 3 36.47 -4.33 -2.76
C PHE A 3 37.84 -3.67 -2.60
N ASN A 4 38.88 -4.34 -3.12
CA ASN A 4 40.24 -3.81 -3.21
C ASN A 4 40.27 -2.55 -4.09
N ASN A 5 40.63 -1.42 -3.51
CA ASN A 5 40.92 -0.13 -4.17
C ASN A 5 42.38 -0.08 -4.69
N ASN A 6 42.82 -1.08 -5.46
CA ASN A 6 44.22 -1.19 -5.89
C ASN A 6 44.49 -0.94 -7.39
N ASN A 7 43.56 -0.33 -8.13
CA ASN A 7 43.77 0.01 -9.55
C ASN A 7 43.76 1.52 -9.84
N LEU A 8 44.32 2.35 -8.96
CA LEU A 8 44.72 3.71 -9.31
C LEU A 8 46.09 3.68 -10.01
N GLU A 9 46.18 2.98 -11.13
CA GLU A 9 47.23 3.32 -12.11
C GLU A 9 46.80 4.64 -12.74
N SER A 10 47.56 5.71 -12.50
CA SER A 10 47.37 6.97 -13.23
C SER A 10 47.47 6.66 -14.73
N PHE A 11 46.40 6.89 -15.49
CA PHE A 11 46.40 6.65 -16.93
C PHE A 11 47.60 7.37 -17.56
N LYS A 12 48.45 6.62 -18.25
CA LYS A 12 49.71 7.15 -18.80
C LYS A 12 49.47 8.08 -19.98
N ASN A 13 48.34 7.94 -20.67
CA ASN A 13 47.94 8.80 -21.77
C ASN A 13 46.41 8.93 -21.89
N LYS A 14 45.95 9.93 -22.63
CA LYS A 14 44.52 10.22 -22.88
C LYS A 14 43.79 9.07 -23.59
N LYS A 15 44.48 8.35 -24.47
CA LYS A 15 43.88 7.27 -25.27
C LYS A 15 43.44 6.12 -24.39
N ASP A 16 44.27 5.72 -23.42
CA ASP A 16 43.96 4.65 -22.47
C ASP A 16 42.69 4.97 -21.66
N LEU A 17 42.54 6.24 -21.22
CA LEU A 17 41.33 6.71 -20.53
C LEU A 17 40.10 6.65 -21.45
N ILE A 18 40.23 7.09 -22.70
CA ILE A 18 39.12 7.04 -23.68
C ILE A 18 38.71 5.59 -23.97
N ASP A 19 39.66 4.67 -24.11
CA ASP A 19 39.39 3.25 -24.36
C ASP A 19 38.63 2.62 -23.18
N GLU A 20 39.01 2.97 -21.94
CA GLU A 20 38.27 2.55 -20.73
C GLU A 20 36.84 3.14 -20.70
N LEU A 21 36.67 4.41 -21.05
CA LEU A 21 35.35 5.04 -21.15
C LEU A 21 34.48 4.39 -22.24
N TYR A 22 35.06 3.96 -23.36
CA TYR A 22 34.35 3.17 -24.37
C TYR A 22 33.93 1.80 -23.82
N TYR A 23 34.77 1.15 -23.03
CA TYR A 23 34.42 -0.09 -22.34
C TYR A 23 33.22 0.12 -21.41
N TYR A 24 33.23 1.16 -20.57
CA TYR A 24 32.07 1.53 -19.73
C TYR A 24 30.81 1.74 -20.57
N LYS A 25 30.90 2.52 -21.66
CA LYS A 25 29.77 2.78 -22.56
C LYS A 25 29.20 1.47 -23.13
N SER A 26 30.06 0.53 -23.52
CA SER A 26 29.63 -0.80 -24.02
C SER A 26 28.84 -1.60 -22.96
N ILE A 27 29.31 -1.59 -21.71
CA ILE A 27 28.62 -2.25 -20.59
C ILE A 27 27.26 -1.59 -20.35
N ILE A 28 27.22 -0.26 -20.30
CA ILE A 28 26.00 0.50 -20.05
C ILE A 28 24.95 0.18 -21.12
N LEU A 29 25.33 0.21 -22.40
CA LEU A 29 24.43 -0.12 -23.50
C LEU A 29 23.91 -1.55 -23.42
N LYS A 30 24.77 -2.52 -23.04
CA LYS A 30 24.35 -3.90 -22.80
C LYS A 30 23.34 -4.01 -21.65
N LYS A 31 23.55 -3.26 -20.56
CA LYS A 31 22.64 -3.22 -19.41
C LYS A 31 21.28 -2.62 -19.77
N ILE A 32 21.27 -1.52 -20.53
CA ILE A 32 20.05 -0.91 -21.08
C ILE A 32 19.30 -1.91 -21.95
N LYS A 33 19.99 -2.61 -22.87
CA LYS A 33 19.38 -3.62 -23.74
C LYS A 33 18.73 -4.76 -22.96
N ASN A 34 19.27 -5.11 -21.80
CA ASN A 34 18.75 -6.15 -20.92
C ASN A 34 17.69 -5.64 -19.91
N GLY A 35 17.33 -4.34 -19.96
CA GLY A 35 16.39 -3.71 -19.02
C GLY A 35 16.94 -3.53 -17.60
N ASP A 36 18.25 -3.64 -17.39
CA ASP A 36 18.89 -3.48 -16.08
C ASP A 36 19.35 -2.03 -15.88
N TYR A 37 18.37 -1.12 -15.82
CA TYR A 37 18.62 0.33 -15.81
C TYR A 37 19.30 0.82 -14.54
N ASN A 38 19.00 0.22 -13.38
CA ASN A 38 19.67 0.58 -12.13
C ASN A 38 21.17 0.26 -12.19
N SER A 39 21.54 -0.95 -12.66
CA SER A 39 22.95 -1.29 -12.86
C SER A 39 23.60 -0.41 -13.94
N ALA A 40 22.87 -0.05 -15.00
CA ALA A 40 23.34 0.90 -16.00
C ALA A 40 23.68 2.27 -15.36
N LEU A 41 22.82 2.80 -14.48
CA LEU A 41 23.09 4.06 -13.77
C LEU A 41 24.33 3.98 -12.88
N GLU A 42 24.53 2.89 -12.15
CA GLU A 42 25.75 2.72 -11.35
C GLU A 42 27.00 2.75 -12.23
N LYS A 43 26.96 2.13 -13.41
CA LYS A 43 28.09 2.16 -14.35
C LYS A 43 28.30 3.54 -14.99
N VAL A 44 27.22 4.28 -15.26
CA VAL A 44 27.33 5.69 -15.68
C VAL A 44 27.99 6.53 -14.59
N ARG A 45 27.62 6.34 -13.31
CA ARG A 45 28.26 7.04 -12.19
C ARG A 45 29.75 6.72 -12.08
N SER A 46 30.13 5.45 -12.18
CA SER A 46 31.55 5.05 -12.18
C SER A 46 32.34 5.74 -13.29
N ALA A 47 31.80 5.80 -14.50
CA ALA A 47 32.45 6.48 -15.62
C ALA A 47 32.53 8.00 -15.43
N LEU A 48 31.50 8.63 -14.85
CA LEU A 48 31.54 10.06 -14.53
C LEU A 48 32.58 10.38 -13.46
N VAL A 49 32.73 9.53 -12.44
CA VAL A 49 33.80 9.67 -11.43
C VAL A 49 35.18 9.59 -12.11
N LEU A 50 35.37 8.61 -12.99
CA LEU A 50 36.62 8.46 -13.73
C LEU A 50 36.97 9.70 -14.57
N ILE A 51 35.97 10.32 -15.21
CA ILE A 51 36.12 11.57 -15.96
C ILE A 51 36.50 12.70 -15.03
N GLU A 52 35.79 12.87 -13.91
CA GLU A 52 36.08 13.94 -12.94
C GLU A 52 37.50 13.85 -12.37
N GLU A 53 38.00 12.64 -12.11
CA GLU A 53 39.37 12.41 -11.62
C GLU A 53 40.46 12.80 -12.62
N HIS A 54 40.14 12.89 -13.91
CA HIS A 54 41.12 13.10 -14.99
C HIS A 54 40.90 14.36 -15.82
N LYS A 55 39.88 15.17 -15.49
CA LYS A 55 39.49 16.36 -16.27
C LYS A 55 40.57 17.45 -16.31
N ASP A 56 41.39 17.56 -15.27
CA ASP A 56 42.47 18.57 -15.19
C ASP A 56 43.70 18.14 -16.00
N SER A 57 43.85 16.83 -16.24
CA SER A 57 44.98 16.24 -16.96
C SER A 57 44.71 16.07 -18.46
N PHE A 58 43.45 15.88 -18.85
CA PHE A 58 43.06 15.63 -20.23
C PHE A 58 41.80 16.40 -20.61
N ASN A 59 41.77 16.98 -21.82
CA ASN A 59 40.54 17.57 -22.37
C ASN A 59 39.53 16.47 -22.77
N ILE A 60 38.54 16.21 -21.92
CA ILE A 60 37.53 15.14 -22.05
C ILE A 60 36.08 15.66 -21.97
N GLU A 61 35.87 16.92 -22.37
CA GLU A 61 34.54 17.57 -22.33
C GLU A 61 33.50 16.84 -23.18
N LYS A 62 33.92 16.29 -24.32
CA LYS A 62 33.04 15.55 -25.23
C LYS A 62 32.53 14.28 -24.56
N GLU A 63 33.43 13.51 -23.95
CA GLU A 63 33.10 12.29 -23.23
C GLU A 63 32.19 12.58 -22.04
N LEU A 64 32.47 13.67 -21.30
CA LEU A 64 31.62 14.13 -20.20
C LEU A 64 30.18 14.40 -20.68
N LEU A 65 30.02 15.14 -21.78
CA LEU A 65 28.71 15.42 -22.37
C LEU A 65 27.99 14.14 -22.82
N ASP A 66 28.72 13.21 -23.44
CA ASP A 66 28.21 11.90 -23.86
C ASP A 66 27.64 11.11 -22.66
N PHE A 67 28.39 11.03 -21.56
CA PHE A 67 27.94 10.31 -20.36
C PHE A 67 26.78 11.01 -19.65
N TYR A 68 26.71 12.34 -19.66
CA TYR A 68 25.53 13.06 -19.16
C TYR A 68 24.28 12.77 -19.99
N ASN A 69 24.40 12.71 -21.32
CA ASN A 69 23.29 12.34 -22.20
C ASN A 69 22.82 10.91 -21.94
N ILE A 70 23.75 9.97 -21.76
CA ILE A 70 23.44 8.59 -21.38
C ILE A 70 22.75 8.54 -20.00
N ASN A 71 23.29 9.23 -19.00
CA ASN A 71 22.72 9.31 -17.65
C ASN A 71 21.26 9.76 -17.70
N LYS A 72 20.98 10.86 -18.42
CA LYS A 72 19.63 11.41 -18.56
C LYS A 72 18.68 10.38 -19.16
N LYS A 73 19.07 9.77 -20.29
CA LYS A 73 18.25 8.77 -20.97
C LYS A 73 17.95 7.56 -20.07
N VAL A 74 18.96 7.02 -19.39
CA VAL A 74 18.79 5.86 -18.50
C VAL A 74 17.88 6.22 -17.31
N ARG A 75 17.99 7.43 -16.76
CA ARG A 75 17.09 7.91 -15.68
C ARG A 75 15.65 8.03 -16.15
N ASP A 76 15.43 8.63 -17.32
CA ASP A 76 14.09 8.79 -17.88
C ASP A 76 13.43 7.42 -18.12
N ASP A 77 14.17 6.48 -18.72
CA ASP A 77 13.69 5.11 -18.94
C ASP A 77 13.41 4.39 -17.61
N LEU A 78 14.30 4.52 -16.61
CA LEU A 78 14.10 3.92 -15.29
C LEU A 78 12.82 4.46 -14.62
N VAL A 79 12.62 5.78 -14.65
CA VAL A 79 11.43 6.42 -14.07
C VAL A 79 10.16 5.91 -14.77
N ASN A 80 10.18 5.82 -16.10
CA ASN A 80 9.05 5.31 -16.87
C ASN A 80 8.69 3.87 -16.48
N HIS A 81 9.68 2.99 -16.33
CA HIS A 81 9.43 1.61 -15.89
C HIS A 81 8.90 1.54 -14.47
N ARG A 82 9.47 2.32 -13.54
CA ARG A 82 8.97 2.42 -12.17
C ARG A 82 7.50 2.87 -12.11
N MET A 83 7.15 3.88 -12.91
CA MET A 83 5.77 4.39 -12.98
C MET A 83 4.76 3.32 -13.40
N ILE A 84 5.14 2.32 -14.21
CA ILE A 84 4.23 1.22 -14.58
C ILE A 84 3.81 0.44 -13.34
N TYR A 85 4.76 0.05 -12.49
CA TYR A 85 4.47 -0.71 -11.26
C TYR A 85 3.72 0.14 -10.23
N GLU A 86 4.09 1.41 -10.08
CA GLU A 86 3.39 2.35 -9.19
C GLU A 86 1.93 2.54 -9.62
N ARG A 87 1.68 2.73 -10.92
CA ARG A 87 0.33 2.84 -11.47
C ARG A 87 -0.49 1.57 -11.25
N ARG A 88 0.09 0.39 -11.50
CA ARG A 88 -0.58 -0.90 -11.25
C ARG A 88 -0.99 -1.03 -9.79
N PHE A 89 -0.07 -0.76 -8.86
CA PHE A 89 -0.37 -0.81 -7.43
C PHE A 89 -1.45 0.21 -7.04
N ASN A 90 -1.31 1.47 -7.47
CA ASN A 90 -2.27 2.52 -7.18
C ASN A 90 -3.67 2.24 -7.76
N ASN A 91 -3.75 1.55 -8.90
CA ASN A 91 -5.03 1.13 -9.47
C ASN A 91 -5.69 0.05 -8.62
N LEU A 92 -4.94 -0.93 -8.11
CA LEU A 92 -5.46 -1.90 -7.13
C LEU A 92 -6.00 -1.18 -5.88
N LEU A 93 -5.30 -0.17 -5.37
CA LEU A 93 -5.74 0.60 -4.21
C LEU A 93 -7.08 1.33 -4.42
N LYS A 94 -7.48 1.57 -5.68
CA LYS A 94 -8.75 2.22 -6.04
C LYS A 94 -9.88 1.22 -6.27
N GLU A 95 -9.60 -0.07 -6.34
CA GLU A 95 -10.64 -1.07 -6.54
C GLU A 95 -11.60 -1.11 -5.35
N LYS A 96 -12.88 -1.36 -5.64
CA LYS A 96 -13.90 -1.53 -4.60
C LYS A 96 -13.72 -2.90 -3.94
N LEU A 97 -13.15 -2.92 -2.74
CA LEU A 97 -13.01 -4.13 -1.94
C LEU A 97 -14.31 -4.50 -1.21
N SER A 98 -14.53 -5.80 -1.11
CA SER A 98 -15.64 -6.47 -0.42
C SER A 98 -15.15 -7.81 0.13
N GLU A 99 -15.90 -8.42 1.03
CA GLU A 99 -15.58 -9.78 1.51
C GLU A 99 -15.49 -10.80 0.36
N ASN A 100 -16.36 -10.68 -0.64
CA ASN A 100 -16.48 -11.65 -1.73
C ASN A 100 -15.33 -11.58 -2.75
N ASN A 101 -14.69 -10.41 -2.91
CA ASN A 101 -13.60 -10.23 -3.89
C ASN A 101 -12.22 -10.11 -3.25
N LEU A 102 -12.12 -10.12 -1.92
CA LEU A 102 -10.84 -9.97 -1.20
C LEU A 102 -9.82 -11.05 -1.58
N GLU A 103 -10.26 -12.28 -1.83
CA GLU A 103 -9.38 -13.37 -2.26
C GLU A 103 -8.81 -13.13 -3.67
N ASN A 104 -9.67 -12.80 -4.63
CA ASN A 104 -9.24 -12.49 -6.00
C ASN A 104 -8.31 -11.27 -6.03
N PHE A 105 -8.64 -10.24 -5.25
CA PHE A 105 -7.77 -9.08 -5.06
C PHE A 105 -6.40 -9.48 -4.51
N SER A 106 -6.37 -10.35 -3.49
CA SER A 106 -5.11 -10.83 -2.89
C SER A 106 -4.25 -11.59 -3.90
N LYS A 107 -4.87 -12.36 -4.80
CA LYS A 107 -4.17 -13.04 -5.91
C LYS A 107 -3.57 -12.04 -6.89
N LEU A 108 -4.32 -11.01 -7.30
CA LEU A 108 -3.82 -9.94 -8.18
C LEU A 108 -2.66 -9.18 -7.54
N LEU A 109 -2.77 -8.84 -6.25
CA LEU A 109 -1.69 -8.18 -5.52
C LEU A 109 -0.44 -9.09 -5.41
N ALA A 110 -0.63 -10.40 -5.25
CA ALA A 110 0.47 -11.37 -5.19
C ALA A 110 1.18 -11.51 -6.54
N MET A 111 0.43 -11.53 -7.64
CA MET A 111 1.00 -11.49 -8.99
C MET A 111 1.85 -10.23 -9.18
N LEU A 112 1.32 -9.05 -8.82
CA LEU A 112 2.08 -7.80 -8.88
C LEU A 112 3.33 -7.83 -7.99
N LYS A 113 3.24 -8.39 -6.78
CA LYS A 113 4.39 -8.53 -5.88
C LYS A 113 5.49 -9.39 -6.49
N ASN A 114 5.12 -10.52 -7.09
CA ASN A 114 6.07 -11.40 -7.75
C ASN A 114 6.76 -10.70 -8.93
N GLU A 115 6.00 -9.97 -9.76
CA GLU A 115 6.58 -9.18 -10.86
C GLU A 115 7.55 -8.10 -10.35
N VAL A 116 7.20 -7.41 -9.26
CA VAL A 116 8.04 -6.40 -8.61
C VAL A 116 9.32 -7.03 -8.06
N ASP A 117 9.23 -8.16 -7.37
CA ASP A 117 10.39 -8.82 -6.75
C ASP A 117 11.35 -9.39 -7.81
N GLN A 118 10.84 -9.93 -8.90
CA GLN A 118 11.66 -10.42 -10.02
C GLN A 118 12.45 -9.29 -10.71
N ASN A 119 11.99 -8.05 -10.59
CA ASN A 119 12.60 -6.88 -11.22
C ASN A 119 13.10 -5.84 -10.20
N LEU A 120 13.25 -6.24 -8.94
CA LEU A 120 13.49 -5.36 -7.81
C LEU A 120 14.72 -4.47 -8.02
N ASP A 121 15.85 -5.11 -8.35
CA ASP A 121 17.12 -4.41 -8.53
C ASP A 121 17.20 -3.72 -9.89
N LYS A 122 16.65 -4.32 -10.95
CA LYS A 122 16.69 -3.77 -12.32
C LYS A 122 16.06 -2.40 -12.42
N TYR A 123 14.93 -2.22 -11.73
CA TYR A 123 14.14 -0.99 -11.78
C TYR A 123 14.10 -0.24 -10.44
N ASN A 124 14.90 -0.62 -9.44
CA ASN A 124 14.93 0.04 -8.13
C ASN A 124 13.52 0.15 -7.48
N LEU A 125 12.86 -1.01 -7.31
CA LEU A 125 11.46 -1.12 -6.87
C LEU A 125 11.29 -1.40 -5.37
N GLN A 126 12.34 -1.24 -4.56
CA GLN A 126 12.36 -1.59 -3.13
C GLN A 126 11.21 -0.91 -2.36
N HIS A 127 10.97 0.37 -2.63
CA HIS A 127 9.87 1.12 -2.01
C HIS A 127 8.48 0.55 -2.37
N ILE A 128 8.26 0.18 -3.63
CA ILE A 128 6.99 -0.40 -4.07
C ILE A 128 6.79 -1.79 -3.44
N SER A 129 7.84 -2.61 -3.42
CA SER A 129 7.83 -3.92 -2.78
C SER A 129 7.52 -3.83 -1.28
N ALA A 130 8.11 -2.85 -0.59
CA ALA A 130 7.83 -2.58 0.81
C ALA A 130 6.36 -2.16 1.03
N ASN A 131 5.81 -1.29 0.17
CA ASN A 131 4.42 -0.85 0.27
C ASN A 131 3.42 -1.99 0.02
N ILE A 132 3.67 -2.85 -0.97
CA ILE A 132 2.85 -4.05 -1.21
C ILE A 132 2.92 -5.00 -0.01
N THR A 133 4.12 -5.24 0.54
CA THR A 133 4.30 -6.06 1.74
C THR A 133 3.54 -5.48 2.93
N LYS A 134 3.58 -4.17 3.12
CA LYS A 134 2.82 -3.47 4.16
C LYS A 134 1.32 -3.65 3.97
N TYR A 135 0.83 -3.54 2.73
CA TYR A 135 -0.57 -3.77 2.39
C TYR A 135 -1.01 -5.21 2.72
N PHE A 136 -0.20 -6.23 2.40
CA PHE A 136 -0.50 -7.62 2.76
C PHE A 136 -0.69 -7.83 4.26
N LYS A 137 0.07 -7.12 5.11
CA LYS A 137 -0.13 -7.17 6.56
C LYS A 137 -1.55 -6.71 6.95
N TYR A 138 -2.09 -5.69 6.28
CA TYR A 138 -3.47 -5.25 6.51
C TYR A 138 -4.50 -6.23 5.92
N ILE A 139 -4.26 -6.82 4.75
CA ILE A 139 -5.15 -7.89 4.25
C ILE A 139 -5.26 -9.02 5.27
N LYS A 140 -4.14 -9.46 5.86
CA LYS A 140 -4.14 -10.51 6.88
C LYS A 140 -4.99 -10.12 8.09
N LYS A 141 -4.79 -8.91 8.64
CA LYS A 141 -5.63 -8.39 9.74
C LYS A 141 -7.11 -8.34 9.35
N MET A 142 -7.43 -7.97 8.12
CA MET A 142 -8.80 -7.95 7.61
C MET A 142 -9.42 -9.35 7.61
N TYR A 143 -8.69 -10.38 7.17
CA TYR A 143 -9.15 -11.76 7.23
C TYR A 143 -9.40 -12.24 8.66
N GLU A 144 -8.55 -11.86 9.62
CA GLU A 144 -8.78 -12.18 11.03
C GLU A 144 -10.08 -11.57 11.55
N ILE A 145 -10.35 -10.31 11.19
CA ILE A 145 -11.60 -9.61 11.55
C ILE A 145 -12.81 -10.32 10.94
N LEU A 146 -12.77 -10.63 9.64
CA LEU A 146 -13.85 -11.33 8.95
C LEU A 146 -14.08 -12.73 9.53
N SER A 147 -13.02 -13.42 9.98
CA SER A 147 -13.13 -14.70 10.67
C SER A 147 -13.84 -14.57 12.02
N CYS A 148 -13.46 -13.61 12.86
CA CYS A 148 -14.13 -13.35 14.13
C CYS A 148 -15.61 -12.97 13.94
N TYR A 149 -15.90 -12.18 12.91
CA TYR A 149 -17.25 -11.80 12.51
C TYR A 149 -18.12 -13.02 12.14
N ARG A 150 -17.57 -13.98 11.37
CA ARG A 150 -18.30 -15.20 10.96
C ARG A 150 -18.68 -16.10 12.12
N VAL A 151 -17.88 -16.15 13.18
CA VAL A 151 -18.17 -16.92 14.41
C VAL A 151 -19.04 -16.14 15.39
N LEU A 152 -19.56 -14.96 15.00
CA LEU A 152 -20.44 -14.09 15.80
C LEU A 152 -19.83 -13.64 17.14
N ASN A 153 -18.50 -13.64 17.26
CA ASN A 153 -17.82 -13.11 18.44
C ASN A 153 -17.71 -11.58 18.34
N TYR A 154 -18.77 -10.91 18.78
CA TYR A 154 -18.92 -9.45 18.64
C TYR A 154 -17.76 -8.66 19.28
N HIS A 155 -17.44 -8.94 20.55
CA HIS A 155 -16.42 -8.17 21.28
C HIS A 155 -15.05 -8.31 20.63
N ASN A 156 -14.63 -9.54 20.30
CA ASN A 156 -13.35 -9.79 19.64
C ASN A 156 -13.29 -9.14 18.25
N ALA A 157 -14.37 -9.22 17.46
CA ALA A 157 -14.43 -8.56 16.16
C ALA A 157 -14.36 -7.03 16.30
N SER A 158 -15.07 -6.44 17.27
CA SER A 158 -15.08 -5.01 17.54
C SER A 158 -13.70 -4.50 17.93
N ASP A 159 -13.02 -5.16 18.88
CA ASP A 159 -11.69 -4.77 19.34
C ASP A 159 -10.67 -4.82 18.20
N LYS A 160 -10.69 -5.90 17.40
CA LYS A 160 -9.81 -6.01 16.22
C LYS A 160 -10.10 -4.95 15.17
N ILE A 161 -11.36 -4.56 14.97
CA ILE A 161 -11.73 -3.46 14.07
C ILE A 161 -11.14 -2.14 14.58
N PHE A 162 -11.26 -1.84 15.87
CA PHE A 162 -10.71 -0.60 16.44
C PHE A 162 -9.18 -0.54 16.31
N ASP A 163 -8.49 -1.64 16.60
CA ASP A 163 -7.04 -1.75 16.40
C ASP A 163 -6.68 -1.54 14.92
N PHE A 164 -7.42 -2.17 14.00
CA PHE A 164 -7.21 -1.98 12.57
C PHE A 164 -7.40 -0.54 12.12
N VAL A 165 -8.47 0.12 12.57
CA VAL A 165 -8.79 1.52 12.22
C VAL A 165 -7.72 2.47 12.75
N ARG A 166 -7.21 2.24 13.97
CA ARG A 166 -6.10 2.99 14.55
C ARG A 166 -4.85 2.87 13.68
N ASP A 167 -4.49 1.63 13.32
CA ASP A 167 -3.27 1.35 12.56
C ASP A 167 -3.35 1.89 11.12
N ILE A 168 -4.48 1.71 10.43
CA ILE A 168 -4.63 2.10 9.02
C ILE A 168 -4.79 3.63 8.85
N LYS A 169 -5.03 4.38 9.92
CA LYS A 169 -5.28 5.84 9.86
C LYS A 169 -4.16 6.58 9.15
N THR A 170 -2.90 6.21 9.43
CA THR A 170 -1.70 6.82 8.85
C THR A 170 -1.40 6.34 7.42
N GLU A 171 -2.09 5.31 6.95
CA GLU A 171 -1.82 4.69 5.65
C GLU A 171 -2.75 5.22 4.55
N ASN A 172 -2.26 5.27 3.31
CA ASN A 172 -3.07 5.63 2.14
C ASN A 172 -3.67 4.40 1.45
N PHE A 173 -4.49 3.63 2.18
CA PHE A 173 -5.18 2.43 1.68
C PHE A 173 -6.71 2.63 1.66
N PRO A 174 -7.25 3.43 0.73
CA PRO A 174 -8.64 3.88 0.77
C PRO A 174 -9.65 2.74 0.62
N ASN A 175 -9.35 1.74 -0.20
CA ASN A 175 -10.20 0.57 -0.39
C ASN A 175 -10.33 -0.29 0.88
N LEU A 176 -9.25 -0.50 1.65
CA LEU A 176 -9.29 -1.19 2.94
C LEU A 176 -10.01 -0.36 4.00
N LYS A 177 -9.81 0.97 4.03
CA LYS A 177 -10.56 1.88 4.91
C LYS A 177 -12.07 1.81 4.65
N MET A 178 -12.46 1.68 3.37
CA MET A 178 -13.85 1.46 3.00
C MET A 178 -14.35 0.10 3.46
N LEU A 179 -13.59 -0.98 3.20
CA LEU A 179 -13.97 -2.34 3.58
C LEU A 179 -14.17 -2.46 5.10
N ILE A 180 -13.23 -1.99 5.91
CA ILE A 180 -13.34 -2.06 7.37
C ILE A 180 -14.55 -1.28 7.89
N SER A 181 -14.84 -0.13 7.30
CA SER A 181 -16.01 0.69 7.66
C SER A 181 -17.31 -0.06 7.38
N LEU A 182 -17.42 -0.71 6.21
CA LEU A 182 -18.59 -1.52 5.85
C LEU A 182 -18.72 -2.75 6.77
N THR A 183 -17.61 -3.43 7.09
CA THR A 183 -17.59 -4.55 8.02
C THR A 183 -18.06 -4.13 9.41
N TYR A 184 -17.61 -2.98 9.91
CA TYR A 184 -18.05 -2.44 11.19
C TYR A 184 -19.53 -2.09 11.19
N GLN A 185 -20.02 -1.39 10.16
CA GLN A 185 -21.46 -1.09 10.03
C GLN A 185 -22.32 -2.35 10.03
N ASN A 186 -21.90 -3.40 9.34
CA ASN A 186 -22.60 -4.69 9.34
C ASN A 186 -22.57 -5.36 10.71
N LEU A 187 -21.44 -5.32 11.41
CA LEU A 187 -21.30 -5.85 12.78
C LEU A 187 -22.26 -5.17 13.76
N ILE A 188 -22.27 -3.83 13.76
CA ILE A 188 -23.17 -3.02 14.58
C ILE A 188 -24.63 -3.35 14.26
N ARG A 189 -24.98 -3.38 12.97
CA ARG A 189 -26.35 -3.67 12.52
C ARG A 189 -26.82 -5.05 12.97
N ASN A 190 -25.98 -6.08 12.82
CA ASN A 190 -26.31 -7.43 13.27
C ASN A 190 -26.50 -7.51 14.78
N ARG A 191 -25.62 -6.87 15.55
CA ARG A 191 -25.74 -6.81 17.01
C ARG A 191 -27.04 -6.13 17.43
N LEU A 192 -27.40 -5.04 16.78
CA LEU A 192 -28.64 -4.33 17.03
C LEU A 192 -29.88 -5.19 16.70
N TYR A 193 -29.82 -5.95 15.60
CA TYR A 193 -30.86 -6.93 15.27
C TYR A 193 -31.01 -8.01 16.35
N LEU A 194 -29.91 -8.52 16.92
CA LEU A 194 -29.98 -9.46 18.03
C LEU A 194 -30.64 -8.81 19.25
N CYS A 195 -30.27 -7.59 19.62
CA CYS A 195 -30.91 -6.86 20.71
C CYS A 195 -32.41 -6.65 20.48
N SER A 196 -32.83 -6.36 19.23
CA SER A 196 -34.25 -6.19 18.88
C SER A 196 -35.08 -7.46 19.02
N LYS A 197 -34.46 -8.65 18.98
CA LYS A 197 -35.14 -9.93 19.22
C LYS A 197 -35.28 -10.24 20.71
N GLU A 198 -34.34 -9.76 21.53
CA GLU A 198 -34.29 -10.02 22.97
C GLU A 198 -35.09 -9.00 23.78
N CYS A 199 -35.23 -7.77 23.29
CA CYS A 199 -35.80 -6.65 24.04
C CYS A 199 -36.74 -5.82 23.17
N ASP A 200 -37.89 -5.41 23.73
CA ASP A 200 -38.82 -4.48 23.08
C ASP A 200 -38.29 -3.04 23.09
N LYS A 201 -37.58 -2.67 24.16
CA LYS A 201 -36.94 -1.38 24.35
C LYS A 201 -35.64 -1.51 25.16
N LEU A 202 -34.69 -0.63 24.92
CA LEU A 202 -33.47 -0.49 25.72
C LEU A 202 -33.15 0.99 25.94
N THR A 203 -32.56 1.33 27.09
CA THR A 203 -31.97 2.66 27.27
C THR A 203 -30.74 2.79 26.38
N LEU A 204 -30.42 4.02 25.97
CA LEU A 204 -29.23 4.31 25.17
C LEU A 204 -27.95 3.90 25.89
N SER A 205 -27.92 4.03 27.22
CA SER A 205 -26.80 3.59 28.05
C SER A 205 -26.60 2.08 28.00
N ASP A 206 -27.66 1.29 28.19
CA ASP A 206 -27.57 -0.16 28.15
C ASP A 206 -27.19 -0.66 26.74
N LEU A 207 -27.75 -0.03 25.71
CA LEU A 207 -27.44 -0.36 24.32
C LEU A 207 -26.00 0.00 23.97
N SER A 208 -25.52 1.17 24.42
CA SER A 208 -24.12 1.60 24.29
C SER A 208 -23.15 0.60 24.91
N GLN A 209 -23.45 0.10 26.11
CA GLN A 209 -22.65 -0.94 26.75
C GLN A 209 -22.71 -2.27 25.98
N LYS A 210 -23.91 -2.74 25.59
CA LYS A 210 -24.10 -3.99 24.84
C LYS A 210 -23.43 -4.00 23.46
N MET A 211 -23.26 -2.82 22.88
CA MET A 211 -22.61 -2.60 21.59
C MET A 211 -21.15 -2.14 21.73
N ALA A 212 -20.65 -1.84 22.93
CA ALA A 212 -19.31 -1.27 23.10
C ALA A 212 -19.04 -0.05 22.19
N ILE A 213 -20.04 0.83 22.04
CA ILE A 213 -19.98 2.08 21.26
C ILE A 213 -20.34 3.20 22.20
N ASN A 214 -19.68 4.35 22.11
CA ASN A 214 -20.07 5.50 22.93
C ASN A 214 -21.48 6.00 22.55
N GLN A 215 -22.15 6.66 23.49
CA GLN A 215 -23.56 7.05 23.30
C GLN A 215 -23.75 8.02 22.13
N ASP A 216 -22.81 8.97 21.93
CA ASP A 216 -22.88 9.96 20.84
C ASP A 216 -22.85 9.30 19.46
N GLN A 217 -21.88 8.40 19.22
CA GLN A 217 -21.76 7.65 17.97
C GLN A 217 -22.94 6.69 17.78
N LEU A 218 -23.48 6.14 18.88
CA LEU A 218 -24.66 5.30 18.82
C LEU A 218 -25.91 6.10 18.40
N ILE A 219 -26.09 7.32 18.90
CA ILE A 219 -27.17 8.22 18.46
C ILE A 219 -27.05 8.51 16.96
N ASP A 220 -25.86 8.89 16.50
CA ASP A 220 -25.62 9.17 15.08
C ASP A 220 -25.94 7.96 14.20
N PHE A 221 -25.52 6.76 14.65
CA PHE A 221 -25.83 5.51 13.98
C PHE A 221 -27.34 5.24 13.95
N ILE A 222 -28.03 5.36 15.09
CA ILE A 222 -29.49 5.18 15.22
C ILE A 222 -30.23 6.09 14.24
N ASN A 223 -29.91 7.38 14.23
CA ASN A 223 -30.52 8.38 13.35
C ASN A 223 -30.32 8.05 11.86
N LEU A 224 -29.16 7.48 11.53
CA LEU A 224 -28.82 7.08 10.16
C LEU A 224 -29.59 5.82 9.73
N ILE A 225 -29.74 4.83 10.60
CA ILE A 225 -30.39 3.57 10.24
C ILE A 225 -31.91 3.61 10.42
N GLN A 226 -32.47 4.41 11.33
CA GLN A 226 -33.91 4.46 11.60
C GLN A 226 -34.73 4.75 10.33
N LYS A 227 -34.18 5.57 9.44
CA LYS A 227 -34.80 5.94 8.15
C LYS A 227 -34.78 4.79 7.12
N GLN A 228 -34.06 3.71 7.37
CA GLN A 228 -33.95 2.59 6.44
C GLN A 228 -35.14 1.62 6.60
N PRO A 229 -35.70 1.08 5.50
CA PRO A 229 -36.84 0.15 5.56
C PRO A 229 -36.54 -1.09 6.42
N LYS A 230 -35.31 -1.60 6.30
CA LYS A 230 -34.78 -2.74 7.06
C LYS A 230 -34.12 -2.32 8.39
N SER A 231 -34.58 -1.26 9.01
CA SER A 231 -34.10 -0.90 10.36
C SER A 231 -34.82 -1.73 11.42
N PRO A 232 -34.11 -2.32 12.40
CA PRO A 232 -34.74 -2.92 13.57
C PRO A 232 -35.30 -1.89 14.55
N ILE A 233 -34.99 -0.60 14.39
CA ILE A 233 -35.47 0.48 15.26
C ILE A 233 -36.83 0.97 14.77
N GLN A 234 -37.80 1.01 15.68
CA GLN A 234 -39.10 1.62 15.48
C GLN A 234 -39.03 3.11 15.79
N ASP A 235 -38.53 3.46 16.97
CA ASP A 235 -38.45 4.85 17.42
C ASP A 235 -37.27 5.08 18.38
N TYR A 236 -36.86 6.34 18.52
CA TYR A 236 -35.91 6.79 19.54
C TYR A 236 -36.53 7.98 20.28
N ILE A 237 -36.72 7.84 21.59
CA ILE A 237 -37.37 8.85 22.43
C ILE A 237 -36.29 9.72 23.10
N PRO A 238 -36.06 10.98 22.64
CA PRO A 238 -34.93 11.77 23.13
C PRO A 238 -35.04 12.15 24.61
N ARG A 239 -36.27 12.28 25.14
CA ARG A 239 -36.52 12.66 26.53
C ARG A 239 -36.13 11.57 27.53
N THR A 240 -36.40 10.30 27.20
CA THR A 240 -36.08 9.15 28.06
C THR A 240 -34.82 8.42 27.63
N GLN A 241 -34.23 8.82 26.49
CA GLN A 241 -33.10 8.15 25.85
C GLN A 241 -33.39 6.66 25.59
N GLU A 242 -34.63 6.31 25.29
CA GLU A 242 -35.02 4.92 25.01
C GLU A 242 -35.06 4.65 23.51
N VAL A 243 -34.48 3.53 23.10
CA VAL A 243 -34.57 2.97 21.74
C VAL A 243 -35.65 1.89 21.74
N VAL A 244 -36.68 2.09 20.93
CA VAL A 244 -37.81 1.16 20.77
C VAL A 244 -37.56 0.33 19.52
N PHE A 245 -37.63 -0.99 19.65
CA PHE A 245 -37.40 -1.92 18.55
C PHE A 245 -38.70 -2.32 17.86
N LYS A 246 -38.63 -2.57 16.55
CA LYS A 246 -39.75 -3.15 15.80
C LYS A 246 -39.92 -4.60 16.23
N LYS A 247 -41.13 -4.97 16.68
CA LYS A 247 -41.47 -6.37 16.91
C LYS A 247 -41.40 -7.14 15.60
N SER A 248 -40.63 -8.22 15.57
CA SER A 248 -40.71 -9.21 14.50
C SER A 248 -42.11 -9.83 14.57
N ARG A 249 -43.02 -9.42 13.69
CA ARG A 249 -44.24 -10.20 13.45
C ARG A 249 -43.77 -11.51 12.81
N TYR A 250 -44.04 -12.63 13.48
CA TYR A 250 -43.84 -13.96 12.92
C TYR A 250 -44.52 -14.07 11.55
#